data_AF-A0A4Q5LD77-F1
#
_entry.id   AF-A0A4Q5LD77-F1
#
_cell.length_a   1.000
_cell.length_b   1.000
_cell.length_c   1.000
_cell.angle_alpha   90.00
_cell.angle_beta   90.00
_cell.angle_gamma   90.00
#
_symmetry.space_group_name_H-M   'P 1'
#
loop_
_entity.id
_entity.type
_entity.pdbx_description
1 polymer ?
#
loop_
_entity_poly.entity_id
_entity_poly.type
_entity_poly.pdbx_seq_one_letter_code
_entity_poly.pdbx_strand_id
1 'polypeptide(L)'
;AAAVYLADKAGGSFVAYVDPYTGRELHFQDLRRDFFTLVQYLHMYLLLPPAVGEWVVGPAVLIFVVMLATGLMLWWPKRKTDRHRSFTIKWGARWRRVNYDLHSVLGFYVAAVALLIALTGLMMSYEWLRTAATFVSNGGQTHPAETTPPVLDTLQVVSEPKQPVIDRYFEQMRRLSPGYAMLFLAAPTSTKQPVFGIAYQRALRFYHRDDYYFHPVSGELLRRLPHGSKSNGAKLVDMNYDLHTGLVLGLGGKIVAFLGSLLSASLPLTGFVVWWGKRNKPEKPRRTAYPAGA
;
A
#
# COMPACT_ATOMS: atom_id res chain seq x y z
N ALA A 1 -24.22 -10.21 0.75
CA ALA A 1 -23.69 -10.89 -0.45
C ALA A 1 -22.40 -11.60 -0.05
N ALA A 2 -22.16 -12.78 -0.61
CA ALA A 2 -20.83 -13.40 -0.58
C ALA A 2 -20.13 -13.09 -1.90
N ALA A 3 -18.81 -12.88 -1.85
CA ALA A 3 -17.98 -12.71 -3.04
C ALA A 3 -17.09 -13.96 -3.18
N VAL A 4 -17.17 -14.60 -4.34
CA VAL A 4 -16.40 -15.80 -4.67
C VAL A 4 -15.38 -15.41 -5.73
N TYR A 5 -14.10 -15.50 -5.37
CA TYR A 5 -12.99 -15.25 -6.29
C TYR A 5 -12.67 -16.53 -7.05
N LEU A 6 -12.63 -16.44 -8.38
CA LEU A 6 -12.45 -17.57 -9.28
C LEU A 6 -11.25 -17.30 -10.19
N ALA A 7 -10.54 -18.37 -10.53
CA ALA A 7 -9.49 -18.33 -11.54
C ALA A 7 -9.77 -19.37 -12.63
N ASP A 8 -9.59 -19.00 -13.89
CA ASP A 8 -9.65 -19.96 -15.01
C ASP A 8 -8.29 -20.64 -15.23
N LYS A 9 -8.26 -21.70 -16.04
CA LYS A 9 -7.03 -22.44 -16.38
C LYS A 9 -6.01 -21.60 -17.17
N ALA A 10 -6.45 -20.49 -17.78
CA ALA A 10 -5.62 -19.56 -18.52
C ALA A 10 -5.08 -18.42 -17.63
N GLY A 11 -5.34 -18.44 -16.32
CA GLY A 11 -4.90 -17.43 -15.36
C GLY A 11 -5.78 -16.19 -15.27
N GLY A 12 -6.96 -16.19 -15.90
CA GLY A 12 -7.95 -15.14 -15.75
C GLY A 12 -8.55 -15.13 -14.35
N SER A 13 -8.76 -13.94 -13.78
CA SER A 13 -9.32 -13.74 -12.44
C SER A 13 -10.72 -13.12 -12.53
N PHE A 14 -11.66 -13.67 -11.78
CA PHE A 14 -13.07 -13.26 -11.79
C PHE A 14 -13.61 -13.16 -10.36
N VAL A 15 -14.67 -12.39 -10.18
CA VAL A 15 -15.45 -12.38 -8.94
C VAL A 15 -16.93 -12.58 -9.24
N ALA A 16 -17.54 -13.54 -8.56
CA ALA A 16 -18.97 -13.76 -8.57
C ALA A 16 -19.56 -13.31 -7.22
N TYR A 17 -20.49 -12.37 -7.26
CA TYR A 17 -21.28 -11.98 -6.10
C TYR A 17 -22.52 -12.85 -6.06
N VAL A 18 -22.73 -13.54 -4.95
CA VAL A 18 -23.86 -14.46 -4.78
C VAL A 18 -24.70 -14.07 -3.57
N ASP A 19 -25.99 -14.37 -3.67
CA ASP A 19 -26.89 -14.36 -2.53
C ASP A 19 -26.52 -15.52 -1.60
N PRO A 20 -26.13 -15.24 -0.34
CA PRO A 20 -25.60 -16.27 0.55
C PRO A 20 -26.68 -17.25 1.07
N TYR A 21 -27.97 -16.96 0.88
CA TYR A 21 -29.07 -17.80 1.34
C TYR A 21 -29.63 -18.70 0.24
N THR A 22 -29.63 -18.21 -1.00
CA THR A 22 -30.20 -18.91 -2.16
C THR A 22 -29.16 -19.45 -3.12
N GLY A 23 -27.91 -19.00 -3.02
CA GLY A 23 -26.84 -19.33 -3.96
C GLY A 23 -27.00 -18.65 -5.33
N ARG A 24 -28.01 -17.79 -5.51
CA ARG A 24 -28.26 -17.11 -6.78
C ARG A 24 -27.12 -16.12 -7.09
N GLU A 25 -26.59 -16.19 -8.31
CA GLU A 25 -25.65 -15.18 -8.80
C GLU A 25 -26.35 -13.81 -8.90
N LEU A 26 -25.75 -12.81 -8.27
CA LEU A 26 -26.20 -11.42 -8.29
C LEU A 26 -25.44 -10.61 -9.33
N HIS A 27 -24.13 -10.88 -9.48
CA HIS A 27 -23.27 -10.20 -10.43
C HIS A 27 -22.00 -11.01 -10.69
N PHE A 28 -21.51 -11.00 -11.92
CA PHE A 28 -20.26 -11.62 -12.32
C PHE A 28 -19.35 -10.59 -13.00
N GLN A 29 -18.09 -10.52 -12.57
CA GLN A 29 -17.14 -9.50 -13.03
C GLN A 29 -15.81 -10.13 -13.43
N ASP A 30 -15.35 -9.80 -14.63
CA ASP A 30 -14.00 -10.12 -15.11
C ASP A 30 -13.01 -9.07 -14.58
N LEU A 31 -12.18 -9.47 -13.61
CA LEU A 31 -11.25 -8.56 -12.95
C LEU A 31 -10.13 -8.10 -13.88
N ARG A 32 -9.86 -8.80 -15.00
CA ARG A 32 -8.81 -8.38 -15.95
C ARG A 32 -9.12 -7.09 -16.68
N ARG A 33 -10.41 -6.76 -16.81
CA ARG A 33 -10.90 -5.56 -17.49
C ARG A 33 -11.45 -4.53 -16.51
N ASP A 34 -11.40 -4.83 -15.22
CA ASP A 34 -11.90 -3.93 -14.20
C ASP A 34 -11.01 -2.67 -14.10
N PHE A 35 -11.65 -1.52 -13.95
CA PHE A 35 -10.98 -0.24 -13.87
C PHE A 35 -9.96 -0.19 -12.72
N PHE A 36 -10.32 -0.73 -11.53
CA PHE A 36 -9.41 -0.73 -10.39
C PHE A 36 -8.22 -1.66 -10.61
N THR A 37 -8.42 -2.82 -11.23
CA THR A 37 -7.32 -3.71 -11.60
C THR A 37 -6.36 -3.03 -12.57
N LEU A 38 -6.88 -2.33 -13.58
CA LEU A 38 -6.05 -1.60 -14.55
C LEU A 38 -5.24 -0.48 -13.88
N VAL A 39 -5.87 0.31 -13.01
CA VAL A 39 -5.19 1.37 -12.25
C VAL A 39 -4.15 0.77 -11.29
N GLN A 40 -4.46 -0.34 -10.63
CA GLN A 40 -3.53 -1.04 -9.75
C GLN A 40 -2.32 -1.59 -10.52
N TYR A 41 -2.54 -2.22 -11.68
CA TYR A 41 -1.45 -2.71 -12.53
C TYR A 41 -0.59 -1.57 -13.09
N LEU A 42 -1.20 -0.43 -13.43
CA LEU A 42 -0.44 0.77 -13.80
C LEU A 42 0.40 1.27 -12.62
N HIS A 43 -0.19 1.33 -11.43
CA HIS A 43 0.48 1.83 -10.22
C HIS A 43 1.64 0.93 -9.76
N MET A 44 1.45 -0.39 -9.77
CA MET A 44 2.42 -1.37 -9.28
C MET A 44 3.45 -1.77 -10.34
N TYR A 45 3.06 -1.78 -11.62
CA TYR A 45 3.86 -2.39 -12.69
C TYR A 45 4.00 -1.54 -13.95
N LEU A 46 3.41 -0.34 -14.02
CA LEU A 46 3.37 0.48 -15.23
C LEU A 46 2.71 -0.24 -16.43
N LEU A 47 1.77 -1.15 -16.15
CA LEU A 47 1.17 -2.06 -17.15
C LEU A 47 2.18 -2.98 -17.86
N LEU A 48 3.41 -3.09 -17.35
CA LEU A 48 4.40 -4.05 -17.80
C LEU A 48 4.17 -5.42 -17.14
N PRO A 49 4.77 -6.50 -17.66
CA PRO A 49 4.80 -7.77 -16.95
C PRO A 49 5.34 -7.59 -15.51
N PRO A 50 4.76 -8.26 -14.49
CA PRO A 50 5.16 -8.05 -13.09
C PRO A 50 6.66 -8.17 -12.85
N ALA A 51 7.30 -9.17 -13.47
CA ALA A 51 8.74 -9.40 -13.40
C ALA A 51 9.61 -8.25 -13.94
N VAL A 52 9.05 -7.31 -14.71
CA VAL A 52 9.74 -6.10 -15.17
C VAL A 52 9.26 -4.89 -14.39
N GLY A 53 7.94 -4.74 -14.23
CA GLY A 53 7.32 -3.62 -13.55
C GLY A 53 7.81 -3.45 -12.11
N GLU A 54 7.96 -4.54 -11.35
CA GLU A 54 8.48 -4.51 -9.97
C GLU A 54 9.90 -3.93 -9.90
N TRP A 55 10.76 -4.31 -10.84
CA TRP A 55 12.14 -3.83 -10.94
C TRP A 55 12.26 -2.39 -11.39
N VAL A 56 11.20 -1.81 -11.97
CA VAL A 56 11.16 -0.40 -12.34
C VAL A 56 10.56 0.43 -11.21
N VAL A 57 9.36 0.06 -10.75
CA VAL A 57 8.59 0.85 -9.79
C VAL A 57 9.21 0.81 -8.40
N GLY A 58 9.66 -0.35 -7.92
CA GLY A 58 10.26 -0.49 -6.59
C GLY A 58 11.48 0.42 -6.37
N PRO A 59 12.52 0.34 -7.22
CA PRO A 59 13.68 1.24 -7.15
C PRO A 59 13.32 2.71 -7.37
N ALA A 60 12.35 3.03 -8.23
CA ALA A 60 11.88 4.40 -8.40
C ALA A 60 11.29 4.98 -7.11
N VAL A 61 10.56 4.18 -6.33
CA VAL A 61 10.03 4.61 -5.02
C VAL A 61 11.16 4.76 -3.99
N LEU A 62 12.19 3.90 -4.01
CA LEU A 62 13.38 4.08 -3.15
C LEU A 62 14.09 5.41 -3.45
N ILE A 63 14.31 5.72 -4.72
CA ILE A 63 14.87 7.00 -5.15
C ILE A 63 13.97 8.15 -4.71
N PHE A 64 12.65 8.01 -4.85
CA PHE A 64 11.68 9.00 -4.41
C PHE A 64 11.79 9.28 -2.90
N VAL A 65 11.95 8.26 -2.05
CA VAL A 65 12.17 8.45 -0.60
C VAL A 65 13.45 9.25 -0.33
N VAL A 66 14.55 8.94 -1.03
CA VAL A 66 15.81 9.71 -0.91
C VAL A 66 15.62 11.15 -1.39
N MET A 67 14.88 11.36 -2.49
CA MET A 67 14.55 12.69 -3.00
C MET A 67 13.67 13.49 -2.04
N LEU A 68 12.72 12.86 -1.33
CA LEU A 68 11.93 13.51 -0.30
C LEU A 68 12.81 13.98 0.88
N ALA A 69 13.68 13.09 1.38
CA ALA A 69 14.57 13.41 2.49
C ALA A 69 15.55 14.55 2.14
N THR A 70 16.21 14.45 0.98
CA THR A 70 17.14 15.48 0.48
C THR A 70 16.41 16.77 0.11
N GLY A 71 15.20 16.68 -0.44
CA GLY A 71 14.33 17.81 -0.74
C GLY A 71 13.98 18.63 0.51
N LEU A 72 13.61 17.96 1.61
CA LEU A 72 13.37 18.63 2.90
C LEU A 72 14.63 19.31 3.44
N MET A 73 15.76 18.61 3.37
CA MET A 73 17.05 19.15 3.82
C MET A 73 17.43 20.42 3.04
N LEU A 74 17.22 20.43 1.72
CA LEU A 74 17.51 21.57 0.85
C LEU A 74 16.49 22.71 0.98
N TRP A 75 15.24 22.40 1.29
CA TRP A 75 14.17 23.39 1.47
C TRP A 75 14.35 24.23 2.74
N TRP A 76 15.03 23.70 3.77
CA TRP A 76 15.13 24.34 5.08
C TRP A 76 15.73 25.77 5.00
N PRO A 77 15.01 26.81 5.46
CA PRO A 77 15.46 28.19 5.34
C PRO A 77 16.65 28.47 6.26
N LYS A 78 17.80 28.82 5.67
CA LYS A 78 19.03 29.15 6.42
C LYS A 78 18.97 30.51 7.11
N ARG A 79 18.18 31.46 6.59
CA ARG A 79 18.03 32.83 7.13
C ARG A 79 16.62 33.03 7.68
N LYS A 80 16.49 33.74 8.81
CA LYS A 80 15.19 34.05 9.42
C LYS A 80 14.26 34.82 8.47
N THR A 81 14.82 35.70 7.65
CA THR A 81 14.10 36.50 6.64
C THR A 81 13.46 35.67 5.53
N ASP A 82 14.01 34.48 5.24
CA ASP A 82 13.52 33.61 4.17
C ASP A 82 12.37 32.70 4.63
N ARG A 83 12.12 32.60 5.94
CA ARG A 83 11.10 31.71 6.50
C ARG A 83 9.72 31.96 5.92
N HIS A 84 9.23 33.20 5.97
CA HIS A 84 7.90 33.53 5.45
C HIS A 84 7.72 33.10 3.99
N ARG A 85 8.78 33.29 3.18
CA ARG A 85 8.80 32.91 1.77
C ARG A 85 8.81 31.40 1.56
N SER A 86 9.43 30.61 2.45
CA SER A 86 9.47 29.14 2.35
C SER A 86 8.12 28.47 2.58
N PHE A 87 7.17 29.16 3.23
CA PHE A 87 5.83 28.64 3.54
C PHE A 87 4.69 29.28 2.74
N THR A 88 4.98 30.26 1.88
CA THR A 88 3.94 31.01 1.16
C THR A 88 4.22 31.05 -0.34
N ILE A 89 3.14 30.93 -1.12
CA ILE A 89 3.21 31.05 -2.58
C ILE A 89 3.07 32.52 -2.95
N LYS A 90 4.05 33.08 -3.67
CA LYS A 90 3.98 34.47 -4.16
C LYS A 90 3.15 34.55 -5.44
N TRP A 91 1.84 34.66 -5.28
CA TRP A 91 0.92 34.95 -6.38
C TRP A 91 1.23 36.32 -7.00
N GLY A 92 1.04 36.47 -8.32
CA GLY A 92 1.38 37.69 -9.08
C GLY A 92 2.86 37.83 -9.48
N ALA A 93 3.73 36.86 -9.14
CA ALA A 93 5.09 36.81 -9.68
C ALA A 93 5.11 36.25 -11.13
N ARG A 94 6.27 36.35 -11.81
CA ARG A 94 6.47 35.67 -13.10
C ARG A 94 6.15 34.17 -12.96
N TRP A 95 5.52 33.56 -13.96
CA TRP A 95 5.11 32.14 -13.92
C TRP A 95 6.19 31.17 -13.44
N ARG A 96 7.45 31.33 -13.90
CA ARG A 96 8.59 30.51 -13.45
C ARG A 96 8.81 30.57 -11.94
N ARG A 97 8.54 31.72 -11.32
CA ARG A 97 8.63 31.92 -9.89
C ARG A 97 7.46 31.28 -9.15
N VAL A 98 6.25 31.44 -9.67
CA VAL A 98 5.06 30.78 -9.11
C VAL A 98 5.23 29.27 -9.14
N ASN A 99 5.69 28.68 -10.25
CA ASN A 99 5.97 27.25 -10.37
C ASN A 99 7.03 26.75 -9.37
N TYR A 100 8.09 27.53 -9.13
CA TYR A 100 9.08 27.20 -8.11
C TYR A 100 8.46 27.20 -6.71
N ASP A 101 7.68 28.24 -6.38
CA ASP A 101 7.01 28.32 -5.08
C ASP A 101 5.97 27.19 -4.93
N LEU A 102 5.22 26.84 -5.99
CA LEU A 102 4.31 25.69 -6.02
C LEU A 102 5.05 24.37 -5.72
N HIS A 103 6.14 24.08 -6.43
CA HIS A 103 6.93 22.86 -6.19
C HIS A 103 7.47 22.81 -4.76
N SER A 104 8.04 23.92 -4.29
CA SER A 104 8.76 24.01 -3.03
C SER A 104 7.83 24.00 -1.81
N VAL A 105 6.77 24.81 -1.84
CA VAL A 105 5.82 24.96 -0.73
C VAL A 105 4.89 23.75 -0.65
N LEU A 106 4.30 23.32 -1.78
CA LEU A 106 3.43 22.14 -1.78
C LEU A 106 4.22 20.88 -1.46
N GLY A 107 5.43 20.75 -2.02
CA GLY A 107 6.35 19.65 -1.72
C GLY A 107 6.62 19.53 -0.22
N PHE A 108 6.87 20.64 0.48
CA PHE A 108 7.02 20.62 1.94
C PHE A 108 5.76 20.12 2.66
N TYR A 109 4.59 20.68 2.35
CA TYR A 109 3.34 20.31 3.03
C TYR A 109 2.96 18.84 2.84
N VAL A 110 3.24 18.27 1.66
CA VAL A 110 2.86 16.88 1.37
C VAL A 110 3.95 15.87 1.68
N ALA A 111 5.18 16.30 1.96
CA ALA A 111 6.30 15.37 2.11
C ALA A 111 6.11 14.34 3.23
N ALA A 112 5.53 14.73 4.36
CA ALA A 112 5.27 13.79 5.46
C ALA A 112 4.25 12.71 5.04
N VAL A 113 3.17 13.11 4.35
CA VAL A 113 2.14 12.20 3.84
C VAL A 113 2.73 11.30 2.74
N ALA A 114 3.48 11.89 1.80
CA ALA A 114 4.13 11.18 0.71
C ALA A 114 5.17 10.17 1.23
N LEU A 115 5.94 10.53 2.26
CA LEU A 115 6.91 9.64 2.89
C LEU A 115 6.21 8.44 3.55
N LEU A 116 5.12 8.67 4.29
CA LEU A 116 4.35 7.59 4.90
C LEU A 116 3.77 6.64 3.85
N ILE A 117 3.17 7.17 2.79
CA ILE A 117 2.62 6.36 1.69
C ILE A 117 3.73 5.60 0.96
N ALA A 118 4.88 6.24 0.70
CA ALA A 118 6.01 5.59 0.04
C ALA A 118 6.60 4.46 0.89
N LEU A 119 6.79 4.67 2.20
CA LEU A 119 7.32 3.64 3.11
C LEU A 119 6.37 2.45 3.24
N THR A 120 5.07 2.71 3.38
CA THR A 120 4.05 1.64 3.44
C THR A 120 3.93 0.88 2.11
N GLY A 121 4.12 1.56 0.98
CA GLY A 121 4.23 0.94 -0.35
C GLY A 121 5.46 0.03 -0.45
N LEU A 122 6.63 0.53 -0.05
CA LEU A 122 7.87 -0.25 -0.02
C LEU A 122 7.78 -1.45 0.92
N MET A 123 7.05 -1.36 2.04
CA MET A 123 6.79 -2.50 2.92
C MET A 123 5.97 -3.61 2.25
N MET A 124 5.13 -3.28 1.26
CA MET A 124 4.42 -4.29 0.45
C MET A 124 5.33 -4.89 -0.62
N SER A 125 6.23 -4.09 -1.21
CA SER A 125 7.12 -4.54 -2.28
C SER A 125 8.37 -5.28 -1.79
N TYR A 126 8.87 -4.97 -0.60
CA TYR A 126 10.16 -5.46 -0.12
C TYR A 126 10.07 -6.15 1.24
N GLU A 127 10.36 -7.46 1.24
CA GLU A 127 10.40 -8.31 2.41
C GLU A 127 11.34 -7.78 3.51
N TRP A 128 12.54 -7.35 3.13
CA TRP A 128 13.54 -6.88 4.06
C TRP A 128 13.08 -5.63 4.81
N LEU A 129 12.35 -4.73 4.13
CA LEU A 129 11.84 -3.51 4.75
C LEU A 129 10.66 -3.83 5.67
N ARG A 130 9.76 -4.74 5.24
CA ARG A 130 8.69 -5.24 6.10
C ARG A 130 9.27 -5.87 7.36
N THR A 131 10.28 -6.74 7.21
CA THR A 131 10.96 -7.41 8.32
C THR A 131 11.62 -6.41 9.26
N ALA A 132 12.37 -5.44 8.73
CA ALA A 132 12.98 -4.38 9.53
C ALA A 132 11.93 -3.55 10.30
N ALA A 133 10.84 -3.16 9.64
CA ALA A 133 9.75 -2.41 10.28
C ALA A 133 9.06 -3.23 11.39
N THR A 134 8.83 -4.53 11.17
CA THR A 134 8.27 -5.41 12.20
C THR A 134 9.21 -5.59 13.38
N PHE A 135 10.51 -5.80 13.14
CA PHE A 135 11.52 -5.96 14.18
C PHE A 135 11.62 -4.72 15.07
N VAL A 136 11.68 -3.53 14.45
CA VAL A 136 11.69 -2.25 15.18
C VAL A 136 10.40 -2.07 15.98
N SER A 137 9.24 -2.38 15.39
CA SER A 137 7.94 -2.25 16.07
C SER A 137 7.77 -3.22 17.25
N ASN A 138 8.46 -4.36 17.19
CA ASN A 138 8.53 -5.33 18.27
C ASN A 138 9.61 -5.03 19.32
N GLY A 139 10.28 -3.88 19.24
CA GLY A 139 11.35 -3.53 20.17
C GLY A 139 12.57 -4.47 20.08
N GLY A 140 12.84 -5.00 18.89
CA GLY A 140 13.96 -5.91 18.64
C GLY A 140 13.65 -7.39 18.91
N GLN A 141 12.38 -7.75 19.11
CA GLN A 141 11.96 -9.15 19.32
C GLN A 141 11.40 -9.77 18.05
N THR A 142 11.56 -11.08 17.90
CA THR A 142 11.01 -11.86 16.78
C THR A 142 9.84 -12.71 17.24
N HIS A 143 8.85 -12.88 16.37
CA HIS A 143 7.65 -13.67 16.63
C HIS A 143 7.40 -14.68 15.49
N PRO A 144 8.19 -15.78 15.41
CA PRO A 144 8.11 -16.72 14.28
C PRO A 144 6.72 -17.35 14.08
N ALA A 145 5.97 -17.52 15.16
CA ALA A 145 4.60 -18.03 15.13
C ALA A 145 3.62 -17.11 14.38
N GLU A 146 3.97 -15.83 14.16
CA GLU A 146 3.14 -14.87 13.43
C GLU A 146 3.55 -14.74 11.96
N THR A 147 4.79 -15.11 11.61
CA THR A 147 5.33 -14.97 10.26
C THR A 147 5.35 -16.26 9.45
N THR A 148 5.35 -17.41 10.12
CA THR A 148 5.50 -18.72 9.46
C THR A 148 4.23 -19.54 9.62
N PRO A 149 3.59 -20.05 8.54
CA PRO A 149 2.46 -20.97 8.63
C PRO A 149 2.78 -22.23 9.47
N PRO A 150 1.79 -22.88 10.12
CA PRO A 150 2.00 -24.15 10.79
C PRO A 150 2.48 -25.23 9.80
N VAL A 151 3.33 -26.15 10.25
CA VAL A 151 3.75 -27.30 9.43
C VAL A 151 2.74 -28.42 9.61
N LEU A 152 2.33 -29.04 8.50
CA LEU A 152 1.45 -30.20 8.51
C LEU A 152 2.27 -31.49 8.48
N ASP A 153 1.85 -32.48 9.27
CA ASP A 153 2.33 -33.85 9.10
C ASP A 153 1.57 -34.49 7.94
N THR A 154 2.20 -34.54 6.77
CA THR A 154 1.58 -35.12 5.56
C THR A 154 1.46 -36.64 5.59
N LEU A 155 2.06 -37.32 6.58
CA LEU A 155 1.98 -38.77 6.75
C LEU A 155 0.84 -39.18 7.68
N GLN A 156 0.29 -38.23 8.43
CA GLN A 156 -0.87 -38.47 9.28
C GLN A 156 -2.08 -38.80 8.40
N VAL A 157 -2.71 -39.95 8.66
CA VAL A 157 -3.97 -40.30 8.01
C VAL A 157 -5.08 -39.50 8.67
N VAL A 158 -5.72 -38.64 7.88
CA VAL A 158 -6.76 -37.73 8.35
C VAL A 158 -8.04 -38.02 7.58
N SER A 159 -9.15 -38.21 8.29
CA SER A 159 -10.46 -38.45 7.68
C SER A 159 -11.11 -37.14 7.25
N GLU A 160 -11.72 -37.15 6.07
CA GLU A 160 -12.54 -36.05 5.61
C GLU A 160 -13.86 -35.98 6.41
N PRO A 161 -14.30 -34.78 6.80
CA PRO A 161 -15.59 -34.61 7.45
C PRO A 161 -16.74 -34.90 6.47
N LYS A 162 -17.90 -35.27 7.01
CA LYS A 162 -19.12 -35.48 6.20
C LYS A 162 -19.64 -34.18 5.55
N GLN A 163 -19.40 -33.04 6.20
CA GLN A 163 -19.75 -31.72 5.66
C GLN A 163 -18.57 -31.13 4.89
N PRO A 164 -18.80 -30.23 3.91
CA PRO A 164 -17.73 -29.52 3.22
C PRO A 164 -16.76 -28.88 4.21
N VAL A 165 -15.46 -29.08 3.98
CA VAL A 165 -14.40 -28.56 4.85
C VAL A 165 -14.47 -27.03 5.01
N ILE A 166 -14.85 -26.31 3.95
CA ILE A 166 -15.00 -24.84 4.00
C ILE A 166 -16.11 -24.39 4.95
N ASP A 167 -17.17 -25.18 5.12
CA ASP A 167 -18.24 -24.89 6.07
C ASP A 167 -17.72 -25.03 7.50
N ARG A 168 -16.83 -26.01 7.75
CA ARG A 168 -16.15 -26.13 9.06
C ARG A 168 -15.29 -24.92 9.36
N TYR A 169 -14.59 -24.36 8.37
CA TYR A 169 -13.81 -23.13 8.57
C TYR A 169 -14.73 -21.97 8.95
N PHE A 170 -15.80 -21.79 8.17
CA PHE A 170 -16.77 -20.72 8.39
C PHE A 170 -17.40 -20.79 9.78
N GLU A 171 -17.90 -21.95 10.19
CA GLU A 171 -18.51 -22.17 11.50
C GLU A 171 -17.52 -21.89 12.65
N GLN A 172 -16.29 -22.41 12.55
CA GLN A 172 -15.26 -22.18 13.56
C GLN A 172 -14.89 -20.70 13.68
N MET A 173 -14.71 -20.00 12.55
CA MET A 173 -14.38 -18.57 12.55
C MET A 173 -15.54 -17.73 13.10
N ARG A 174 -16.79 -18.07 12.75
CA ARG A 174 -17.97 -17.40 13.32
C ARG A 174 -18.09 -17.58 14.82
N ARG A 175 -17.78 -18.77 15.32
CA ARG A 175 -17.78 -19.06 16.77
C ARG A 175 -16.65 -18.34 17.50
N LEU A 176 -15.45 -18.30 16.91
CA LEU A 176 -14.24 -17.78 17.56
C LEU A 176 -14.09 -16.25 17.45
N SER A 177 -14.63 -15.64 16.40
CA SER A 177 -14.71 -14.19 16.19
C SER A 177 -16.17 -13.73 16.09
N PRO A 178 -16.95 -13.83 17.20
CA PRO A 178 -18.36 -13.43 17.18
C PRO A 178 -18.50 -11.94 16.85
N GLY A 179 -19.48 -11.59 16.02
CA GLY A 179 -19.76 -10.20 15.64
C GLY A 179 -18.82 -9.59 14.59
N TYR A 180 -17.80 -10.31 14.12
CA TYR A 180 -16.94 -9.84 13.04
C TYR A 180 -17.72 -9.74 11.72
N ALA A 181 -17.60 -8.61 11.03
CA ALA A 181 -18.47 -8.28 9.92
C ALA A 181 -18.10 -8.97 8.59
N MET A 182 -16.83 -9.34 8.39
CA MET A 182 -16.36 -9.90 7.12
C MET A 182 -15.38 -11.04 7.36
N LEU A 183 -15.58 -12.16 6.65
CA LEU A 183 -14.69 -13.32 6.67
C LEU A 183 -14.09 -13.51 5.28
N PHE A 184 -12.79 -13.78 5.23
CA PHE A 184 -12.10 -14.27 4.04
C PHE A 184 -11.72 -15.73 4.28
N LEU A 185 -12.12 -16.59 3.35
CA LEU A 185 -11.89 -18.03 3.40
C LEU A 185 -11.20 -18.46 2.12
N ALA A 186 -9.99 -19.00 2.23
CA ALA A 186 -9.37 -19.66 1.09
C ALA A 186 -9.95 -21.06 0.90
N ALA A 187 -10.13 -21.48 -0.35
CA ALA A 187 -10.39 -22.89 -0.66
C ALA A 187 -9.06 -23.68 -0.57
N PRO A 188 -9.08 -24.94 -0.09
CA PRO A 188 -7.90 -25.78 -0.14
C PRO A 188 -7.48 -26.02 -1.59
N THR A 189 -6.25 -25.61 -1.94
CA THR A 189 -5.64 -25.87 -3.26
C THR A 189 -4.69 -27.07 -3.24
N SER A 190 -4.35 -27.56 -2.04
CA SER A 190 -3.46 -28.67 -1.79
C SER A 190 -3.85 -29.36 -0.49
N THR A 191 -3.68 -30.68 -0.42
CA THR A 191 -3.85 -31.47 0.80
C THR A 191 -2.65 -31.36 1.76
N LYS A 192 -1.56 -30.73 1.32
CA LYS A 192 -0.27 -30.68 2.04
C LYS A 192 0.03 -29.33 2.68
N GLN A 193 -0.80 -28.31 2.45
CA GLN A 193 -0.57 -26.95 2.92
C GLN A 193 -1.73 -26.47 3.79
N PRO A 194 -1.46 -25.81 4.92
CA PRO A 194 -2.52 -25.18 5.72
C PRO A 194 -3.35 -24.21 4.90
N VAL A 195 -4.64 -24.15 5.19
CA VAL A 195 -5.55 -23.18 4.59
C VAL A 195 -5.65 -21.96 5.49
N PHE A 196 -5.49 -20.77 4.91
CA PHE A 196 -5.57 -19.51 5.63
C PHE A 196 -7.00 -18.95 5.63
N GLY A 197 -7.42 -18.41 6.77
CA GLY A 197 -8.67 -17.68 6.93
C GLY A 197 -8.45 -16.39 7.72
N ILE A 198 -9.24 -15.37 7.42
CA ILE A 198 -9.18 -14.08 8.11
C ILE A 198 -10.57 -13.65 8.54
N ALA A 199 -10.72 -13.25 9.80
CA ALA A 199 -11.92 -12.57 10.26
C ALA A 199 -11.59 -11.09 10.48
N TYR A 200 -12.36 -10.20 9.87
CA TYR A 200 -12.26 -8.75 10.05
C TYR A 200 -13.40 -8.24 10.92
N GLN A 201 -13.05 -7.47 11.96
CA GLN A 201 -14.04 -6.91 12.88
C GLN A 201 -15.05 -6.02 12.15
N ARG A 202 -14.58 -5.23 11.18
CA ARG A 202 -15.42 -4.37 10.33
C ARG A 202 -15.19 -4.71 8.86
N ALA A 203 -16.26 -4.68 8.07
CA ALA A 203 -16.17 -4.90 6.64
C ALA A 203 -15.31 -3.80 6.00
N LEU A 204 -14.42 -4.20 5.09
CA LEU A 204 -13.51 -3.29 4.38
C LEU A 204 -12.65 -2.41 5.31
N ARG A 205 -12.26 -2.94 6.48
CA ARG A 205 -11.18 -2.41 7.32
C ARG A 205 -10.26 -3.55 7.71
N PHE A 206 -8.99 -3.45 7.34
CA PHE A 206 -8.12 -4.62 7.30
C PHE A 206 -7.25 -4.78 8.56
N TYR A 207 -7.03 -3.70 9.31
CA TYR A 207 -6.18 -3.68 10.50
C TYR A 207 -6.65 -4.60 11.64
N HIS A 208 -7.92 -4.50 12.05
CA HIS A 208 -8.42 -5.24 13.22
C HIS A 208 -8.94 -6.62 12.79
N ARG A 209 -8.02 -7.57 12.64
CA ARG A 209 -8.29 -8.92 12.13
C ARG A 209 -7.72 -10.05 12.99
N ASP A 210 -8.47 -11.15 13.02
CA ASP A 210 -8.03 -12.44 13.55
C ASP A 210 -7.61 -13.33 12.38
N ASP A 211 -6.47 -13.99 12.52
CA ASP A 211 -5.95 -14.90 11.49
C ASP A 211 -6.10 -16.35 11.94
N TYR A 212 -6.38 -17.22 10.98
CA TYR A 212 -6.67 -18.64 11.20
C TYR A 212 -5.89 -19.49 10.20
N TYR A 213 -5.41 -20.63 10.68
CA TYR A 213 -4.83 -21.68 9.85
C TYR A 213 -5.56 -22.99 10.13
N PHE A 214 -6.02 -23.63 9.08
CA PHE A 214 -6.75 -24.88 9.16
C PHE A 214 -6.08 -26.01 8.40
N HIS A 215 -6.33 -27.24 8.85
CA HIS A 215 -5.94 -28.44 8.13
C HIS A 215 -6.79 -28.61 6.87
N PRO A 216 -6.19 -28.76 5.68
CA PRO A 216 -6.91 -28.76 4.39
C PRO A 216 -7.89 -29.93 4.21
N VAL A 217 -7.67 -31.04 4.92
CA VAL A 217 -8.48 -32.28 4.83
C VAL A 217 -9.49 -32.43 5.99
N SER A 218 -9.08 -32.45 7.27
CA SER A 218 -10.01 -32.60 8.40
C SER A 218 -10.89 -31.38 8.67
N GLY A 219 -10.43 -30.19 8.28
CA GLY A 219 -11.03 -28.94 8.71
C GLY A 219 -10.58 -28.48 10.12
N GLU A 220 -9.62 -29.15 10.75
CA GLU A 220 -9.16 -28.84 12.10
C GLU A 220 -8.47 -27.47 12.17
N LEU A 221 -8.73 -26.70 13.23
CA LEU A 221 -8.01 -25.46 13.51
C LEU A 221 -6.60 -25.77 14.02
N LEU A 222 -5.58 -25.46 13.21
CA LEU A 222 -4.17 -25.64 13.55
C LEU A 222 -3.64 -24.48 14.39
N ARG A 223 -4.02 -23.25 14.03
CA ARG A 223 -3.57 -22.05 14.72
C ARG A 223 -4.55 -20.91 14.57
N ARG A 224 -4.71 -20.15 15.65
CA ARG A 224 -5.42 -18.88 15.69
C ARG A 224 -4.50 -17.79 16.21
N LEU A 225 -4.53 -16.63 15.55
CA LEU A 225 -3.87 -15.40 16.00
C LEU A 225 -4.93 -14.31 16.15
N PRO A 226 -5.60 -14.21 17.33
CA PRO A 226 -6.51 -13.11 17.63
C PRO A 226 -5.79 -11.76 17.53
N HIS A 227 -6.49 -10.70 17.09
CA HIS A 227 -5.87 -9.37 16.98
C HIS A 227 -5.21 -8.90 18.29
N GLY A 228 -5.85 -9.16 19.43
CA GLY A 228 -5.35 -8.77 20.74
C GLY A 228 -4.00 -9.38 21.13
N SER A 229 -3.73 -10.62 20.71
CA SER A 229 -2.51 -11.35 21.07
C SER A 229 -1.36 -11.13 20.09
N LYS A 230 -1.60 -10.48 18.96
CA LYS A 230 -0.56 -10.18 17.96
C LYS A 230 0.46 -9.18 18.49
N SER A 231 1.72 -9.38 18.13
CA SER A 231 2.80 -8.43 18.34
C SER A 231 2.51 -7.08 17.66
N ASN A 232 3.21 -6.03 18.07
CA ASN A 232 3.09 -4.70 17.47
C ASN A 232 3.51 -4.71 15.99
N GLY A 233 4.50 -5.52 15.63
CA GLY A 233 4.96 -5.73 14.26
C GLY A 233 3.89 -6.41 13.41
N ALA A 234 3.24 -7.47 13.91
CA ALA A 234 2.12 -8.09 13.21
C ALA A 234 0.95 -7.12 13.03
N LYS A 235 0.61 -6.36 14.08
CA LYS A 235 -0.41 -5.29 13.98
C LYS A 235 -0.03 -4.23 12.95
N LEU A 236 1.24 -3.83 12.87
CA LEU A 236 1.71 -2.88 11.85
C LEU A 236 1.52 -3.44 10.43
N VAL A 237 1.87 -4.71 10.21
CA VAL A 237 1.67 -5.37 8.90
C VAL A 237 0.19 -5.42 8.53
N ASP A 238 -0.68 -5.80 9.48
CA ASP A 238 -2.14 -5.78 9.28
C ASP A 238 -2.66 -4.38 8.93
N MET A 239 -2.07 -3.34 9.51
CA MET A 239 -2.45 -1.94 9.29
C MET A 239 -1.89 -1.35 7.99
N ASN A 240 -0.88 -1.97 7.39
CA ASN A 240 -0.06 -1.32 6.36
C ASN A 240 -0.88 -0.88 5.15
N TYR A 241 -1.85 -1.69 4.70
CA TYR A 241 -2.76 -1.32 3.62
C TYR A 241 -3.69 -0.17 4.01
N ASP A 242 -4.22 -0.20 5.25
CA ASP A 242 -5.09 0.86 5.77
C ASP A 242 -4.34 2.20 5.90
N LEU A 243 -3.04 2.16 6.24
CA LEU A 243 -2.16 3.33 6.26
C LEU A 243 -1.88 3.85 4.84
N HIS A 244 -1.49 2.95 3.93
CA HIS A 244 -1.12 3.29 2.56
C HIS A 244 -2.27 3.99 1.81
N THR A 245 -3.50 3.51 2.02
CA THR A 245 -4.70 4.05 1.38
C THR A 245 -5.37 5.18 2.18
N GLY A 246 -4.86 5.50 3.37
CA GLY A 246 -5.47 6.46 4.30
C GLY A 246 -6.76 5.96 4.97
N LEU A 247 -7.18 4.72 4.72
CA LEU A 247 -8.37 4.10 5.29
C LEU A 247 -8.35 4.00 6.83
N VAL A 248 -7.16 4.01 7.46
CA VAL A 248 -7.01 3.95 8.92
C VAL A 248 -7.77 5.08 9.65
N LEU A 249 -7.83 6.28 9.06
CA LEU A 249 -8.61 7.41 9.57
C LEU A 249 -9.99 7.55 8.89
N GLY A 250 -10.45 6.50 8.21
CA GLY A 250 -11.69 6.50 7.44
C GLY A 250 -11.65 7.46 6.25
N LEU A 251 -12.76 8.15 5.99
CA LEU A 251 -12.88 9.05 4.83
C LEU A 251 -11.90 10.23 4.89
N GLY A 252 -11.68 10.80 6.08
CA GLY A 252 -10.74 11.92 6.25
C GLY A 252 -9.31 11.55 5.84
N GLY A 253 -8.83 10.38 6.27
CA GLY A 253 -7.52 9.89 5.87
C GLY A 253 -7.43 9.57 4.37
N LYS A 254 -8.49 9.03 3.76
CA LYS A 254 -8.55 8.83 2.30
C LYS A 254 -8.46 10.15 1.53
N ILE A 255 -9.11 11.22 2.01
CA ILE A 255 -9.01 12.55 1.42
C ILE A 255 -7.57 13.07 1.51
N VAL A 256 -6.93 12.94 2.68
CA VAL A 256 -5.52 13.33 2.87
C VAL A 256 -4.59 12.54 1.94
N ALA A 257 -4.75 11.22 1.86
CA ALA A 257 -3.96 10.37 0.97
C ALA A 257 -4.18 10.77 -0.49
N PHE A 258 -5.43 10.98 -0.92
CA PHE A 258 -5.77 11.42 -2.28
C PHE A 258 -5.12 12.76 -2.62
N LEU A 259 -5.27 13.78 -1.78
CA LEU A 259 -4.67 15.09 -2.00
C LEU A 259 -3.13 15.02 -1.97
N GLY A 260 -2.54 14.27 -1.04
CA GLY A 260 -1.11 14.06 -0.93
C GLY A 260 -0.52 13.39 -2.17
N SER A 261 -1.17 12.34 -2.67
CA SER A 261 -0.79 11.63 -3.90
C SER A 261 -0.98 12.50 -5.14
N LEU A 262 -2.09 13.24 -5.24
CA LEU A 262 -2.36 14.15 -6.36
C LEU A 262 -1.28 15.25 -6.45
N LEU A 263 -0.95 15.86 -5.32
CA LEU A 263 0.09 16.87 -5.24
C LEU A 263 1.46 16.27 -5.54
N SER A 264 1.77 15.08 -5.02
CA SER A 264 3.01 14.36 -5.30
C SER A 264 3.17 14.01 -6.78
N ALA A 265 2.09 13.61 -7.47
CA ALA A 265 2.08 13.38 -8.91
C ALA A 265 2.38 14.65 -9.73
N SER A 266 2.10 15.84 -9.19
CA SER A 266 2.44 17.12 -9.82
C SER A 266 3.91 17.55 -9.63
N LEU A 267 4.62 17.00 -8.63
CA LEU A 267 5.98 17.43 -8.29
C LEU A 267 7.01 17.13 -9.38
N PRO A 268 7.01 15.97 -10.07
CA PRO A 268 7.91 15.72 -11.19
C PRO A 268 7.75 16.75 -12.32
N LEU A 269 6.50 17.13 -12.64
CA LEU A 269 6.20 18.12 -13.68
C LEU A 269 6.69 19.51 -13.29
N THR A 270 6.32 19.97 -12.09
CA THR A 270 6.74 21.30 -11.60
C THR A 270 8.25 21.37 -11.41
N GLY A 271 8.90 20.28 -10.97
CA GLY A 271 10.35 20.16 -10.82
C GLY A 271 11.08 20.20 -12.16
N PHE A 272 10.55 19.51 -13.17
CA PHE A 272 11.08 19.55 -14.54
C PHE A 272 11.04 20.98 -15.11
N VAL A 273 9.93 21.71 -14.91
CA VAL A 273 9.82 23.12 -15.33
C VAL A 273 10.85 24.02 -14.62
N VAL A 274 11.12 23.79 -13.33
CA VAL A 274 12.18 24.50 -12.61
C VAL A 274 13.55 24.21 -13.22
N TRP A 275 13.85 22.95 -13.52
CA TRP A 275 15.11 22.53 -14.12
C TRP A 275 15.31 23.14 -15.51
N TRP A 276 14.31 23.04 -16.39
CA TRP A 276 14.33 23.59 -17.74
C TRP A 276 14.55 25.11 -17.72
N GLY A 277 13.84 25.81 -16.83
CA GLY A 277 13.96 27.26 -16.68
C GLY A 277 15.32 27.73 -16.16
N LYS A 278 16.09 26.87 -15.47
CA LYS A 278 17.47 27.17 -15.05
C LYS A 278 18.48 26.96 -16.18
N ARG A 279 18.27 25.94 -17.03
CA ARG A 279 19.19 25.58 -18.12
C ARG A 279 19.09 26.53 -19.32
N ASN A 280 17.89 27.04 -19.62
CA ASN A 280 17.63 27.91 -20.77
C ASN A 280 17.57 29.39 -20.37
N LYS A 281 18.54 29.86 -19.58
CA LYS A 281 18.68 31.30 -19.34
C LYS A 281 19.44 31.91 -20.51
N PRO A 282 18.88 32.92 -21.22
CA PRO A 282 19.66 33.64 -22.23
C PRO A 282 20.90 34.23 -21.56
N GLU A 283 22.06 34.11 -22.20
CA GLU A 283 23.26 34.81 -21.76
C GLU A 283 22.92 36.29 -21.64
N LYS A 284 23.21 36.86 -20.47
CA LYS A 284 23.12 38.32 -20.33
C LYS A 284 24.15 38.91 -21.29
N PRO A 285 23.79 39.90 -22.12
CA PRO A 285 24.78 40.64 -22.89
C PRO A 285 25.87 41.08 -21.92
N ARG A 286 27.12 40.66 -22.18
CA ARG A 286 28.28 41.25 -21.50
C ARG A 286 28.14 42.75 -21.71
N ARG A 287 27.96 43.52 -20.62
CA ARG A 287 28.07 44.98 -20.70
C ARG A 287 29.45 45.24 -21.29
N THR A 288 29.49 45.67 -22.54
CA THR A 288 30.70 46.22 -23.14
C THR A 288 31.14 47.33 -22.18
N ALA A 289 32.29 47.14 -21.55
CA ALA A 289 32.93 48.22 -20.82
C ALA A 289 33.10 49.35 -21.83
N TYR A 290 32.46 50.50 -21.59
CA TYR A 290 32.78 51.70 -22.36
C TYR A 290 34.29 51.94 -22.16
N PRO A 291 35.06 52.16 -23.24
CA PRO A 291 36.43 52.63 -23.07
C PRO A 291 36.37 53.91 -22.24
N ALA A 292 37.10 53.94 -21.14
CA ALA A 292 37.29 55.15 -20.36
C ALA A 292 37.91 56.19 -21.32
N GLY A 293 37.13 57.20 -21.68
CA GLY A 293 37.59 58.28 -22.54
C GLY A 293 38.53 59.20 -21.76
N ALA A 294 39.75 59.35 -22.29
CA ALA A 294 40.57 60.57 -22.46
C ALA A 294 42.06 60.17 -22.42
#